data_AF-A0A7L9BLX3-F1
#
_entry.id   AF-A0A7L9BLX3-F1
#
_cell.length_a   1.000
_cell.length_b   1.000
_cell.length_c   1.000
_cell.angle_alpha   90.00
_cell.angle_beta   90.00
_cell.angle_gamma   90.00
#
_symmetry.space_group_name_H-M   'P 1'
#
loop_
_entity.id
_entity.type
_entity.pdbx_description
1 polymer ?
#
loop_
_entity_poly.entity_id
_entity_poly.type
_entity_poly.pdbx_seq_one_letter_code
_entity_poly.pdbx_strand_id
1 'polypeptide(L)'
;MGSDEARDTGLGGVRGRTPRDDHEEAGPPMVFARQSLPVTRESVTHKFSVGNHEGYLTVGLYPDGRPGEIFLKMSKEGSTMSGMCQAFCRAFSLAIQHGLSVEDAVVRFKGMRFEPMGPTSNPEIPTASSIVDYLARYLEQNFGRLRR
;
A
#
# COMPACT_ATOMS: atom_id res chain seq x y z
N MET A 1 -59.33 25.22 59.28
CA MET A 1 -58.02 25.90 59.19
C MET A 1 -57.02 24.85 58.75
N GLY A 2 -56.33 24.87 57.61
CA GLY A 2 -56.25 25.68 56.40
C GLY A 2 -55.51 24.79 55.38
N SER A 3 -56.02 24.65 54.15
CA SER A 3 -55.45 25.23 52.92
C SER A 3 -54.14 24.57 52.42
N ASP A 4 -54.33 23.75 51.38
CA ASP A 4 -53.74 23.83 50.03
C ASP A 4 -52.24 23.60 49.69
N GLU A 5 -52.12 22.95 48.53
CA GLU A 5 -51.09 22.94 47.48
C GLU A 5 -49.66 22.35 47.63
N ALA A 6 -49.48 21.29 46.83
CA ALA A 6 -48.43 21.08 45.82
C ALA A 6 -46.99 20.71 46.26
N ARG A 7 -46.48 19.57 45.78
CA ARG A 7 -45.59 19.48 44.60
C ARG A 7 -45.02 18.08 44.39
N ASP A 8 -44.96 17.75 43.10
CA ASP A 8 -44.28 16.67 42.41
C ASP A 8 -42.76 16.58 42.71
N THR A 9 -42.21 15.36 42.58
CA THR A 9 -40.92 14.98 41.94
C THR A 9 -40.10 13.93 42.70
N GLY A 10 -39.62 12.91 41.97
CA GLY A 10 -38.51 12.01 42.38
C GLY A 10 -38.83 10.52 42.20
N LEU A 11 -38.97 9.98 40.97
CA LEU A 11 -37.89 9.38 40.15
C LEU A 11 -36.93 8.44 40.92
N GLY A 12 -36.99 7.15 40.60
CA GLY A 12 -35.90 6.21 40.92
C GLY A 12 -36.18 4.79 40.44
N GLY A 13 -35.54 4.36 39.35
CA GLY A 13 -35.34 2.93 39.08
C GLY A 13 -35.66 2.39 37.68
N VAL A 14 -35.48 3.17 36.59
CA VAL A 14 -35.35 2.56 35.26
C VAL A 14 -33.97 1.88 35.20
N ARG A 15 -33.95 0.54 35.16
CA ARG A 15 -32.73 -0.25 34.95
C ARG A 15 -32.09 0.16 33.63
N GLY A 16 -31.01 0.93 33.73
CA GLY A 16 -30.12 1.23 32.61
C GLY A 16 -29.54 -0.06 32.06
N ARG A 17 -29.79 -0.30 30.78
CA ARG A 17 -29.07 -1.27 29.97
C ARG A 17 -27.64 -0.75 29.81
N THR A 18 -26.67 -1.37 30.47
CA THR A 18 -25.26 -1.03 30.29
C THR A 18 -24.84 -1.28 28.83
N PRO A 19 -24.04 -0.37 28.22
CA PRO A 19 -23.42 -0.60 26.92
C PRO A 19 -22.47 -1.80 26.97
N ARG A 20 -22.27 -2.42 25.82
CA ARG A 20 -21.44 -3.60 25.60
C ARG A 20 -19.98 -3.27 25.89
N ASP A 21 -19.38 -3.98 26.82
CA ASP A 21 -17.92 -4.06 26.96
C ASP A 21 -17.42 -5.25 26.14
N ASP A 22 -17.52 -5.12 24.82
CA ASP A 22 -16.80 -5.96 23.88
C ASP A 22 -15.35 -5.45 23.81
N HIS A 23 -14.60 -5.61 24.91
CA HIS A 23 -13.15 -5.49 24.87
C HIS A 23 -12.60 -6.75 24.20
N GLU A 24 -12.71 -6.77 22.87
CA GLU A 24 -11.92 -7.65 22.02
C GLU A 24 -10.45 -7.29 22.25
N GLU A 25 -9.77 -8.06 23.11
CA GLU A 25 -8.32 -8.00 23.27
C GLU A 25 -7.71 -8.24 21.88
N ALA A 26 -7.38 -7.14 21.19
CA ALA A 26 -6.50 -7.19 20.04
C ALA A 26 -5.17 -7.76 20.57
N GLY A 27 -4.96 -9.06 20.30
CA GLY A 27 -3.70 -9.72 20.58
C GLY A 27 -2.53 -8.90 20.04
N PRO A 28 -1.30 -9.07 20.58
CA PRO A 28 -0.15 -8.28 20.15
C PRO A 28 -0.08 -8.29 18.62
N PRO A 29 0.14 -7.13 17.96
CA PRO A 29 0.15 -7.09 16.52
C PRO A 29 1.15 -8.14 16.03
N MET A 30 0.65 -9.14 15.30
CA MET A 30 1.47 -10.11 14.59
C MET A 30 2.19 -9.35 13.48
N VAL A 31 3.22 -8.58 13.85
CA VAL A 31 4.15 -8.03 12.89
C VAL A 31 4.89 -9.24 12.35
N PHE A 32 4.55 -9.67 11.13
CA PHE A 32 5.31 -10.70 10.45
C PHE A 32 6.79 -10.32 10.54
N ALA A 33 7.61 -11.22 11.09
CA ALA A 33 9.04 -10.98 11.22
C ALA A 33 9.58 -10.63 9.82
N ARG A 34 10.38 -9.56 9.76
CA ARG A 34 10.92 -9.05 8.49
C ARG A 34 11.68 -10.17 7.78
N GLN A 35 11.20 -10.59 6.61
CA GLN A 35 11.94 -11.47 5.74
C GLN A 35 12.97 -10.63 4.98
N SER A 36 14.24 -10.66 5.40
CA SER A 36 15.29 -9.95 4.68
C SER A 36 15.72 -10.74 3.44
N LEU A 37 16.13 -10.03 2.39
CA LEU A 37 16.70 -10.66 1.20
C LEU A 37 18.16 -11.08 1.47
N PRO A 38 18.66 -12.14 0.79
CA PRO A 38 20.07 -12.51 0.85
C PRO A 38 21.00 -11.38 0.40
N VAL A 39 22.25 -11.38 0.87
CA VAL A 39 23.25 -10.35 0.50
C VAL A 39 23.39 -10.25 -1.02
N THR A 40 23.53 -11.41 -1.70
CA THR A 40 23.55 -11.53 -3.16
C THR A 40 22.25 -12.15 -3.64
N ARG A 41 21.62 -11.54 -4.63
CA ARG A 41 20.29 -11.93 -5.12
C ARG A 41 20.13 -11.59 -6.60
N GLU A 42 19.19 -12.26 -7.25
CA GLU A 42 18.80 -11.91 -8.62
C GLU A 42 17.95 -10.64 -8.65
N SER A 43 17.99 -9.93 -9.77
CA SER A 43 17.13 -8.78 -10.00
C SER A 43 16.75 -8.64 -11.47
N VAL A 44 15.57 -8.10 -11.72
CA VAL A 44 15.11 -7.71 -13.05
C VAL A 44 15.14 -6.20 -13.13
N THR A 45 15.79 -5.65 -14.16
CA THR A 45 15.76 -4.21 -14.44
C THR A 45 15.06 -3.96 -15.77
N HIS A 46 14.09 -3.05 -15.74
CA HIS A 46 13.25 -2.68 -16.87
C HIS A 46 13.33 -1.17 -17.08
N LYS A 47 13.71 -0.77 -18.29
CA LYS A 47 13.63 0.63 -18.72
C LYS A 47 12.20 0.91 -19.16
N PHE A 48 11.62 2.00 -18.68
CA PHE A 48 10.28 2.43 -19.06
C PHE A 48 10.21 3.94 -19.31
N SER A 49 9.12 4.37 -19.94
CA SER A 49 8.66 5.75 -19.88
C SER A 49 7.18 5.80 -19.50
N VAL A 50 6.75 6.88 -18.84
CA VAL A 50 5.33 7.23 -18.67
C VAL A 50 5.18 8.69 -19.11
N GLY A 51 4.37 8.93 -20.14
CA GLY A 51 4.40 10.19 -20.87
C GLY A 51 5.81 10.45 -21.42
N ASN A 52 6.37 11.62 -21.10
CA ASN A 52 7.72 12.01 -21.51
C ASN A 52 8.78 11.77 -20.42
N HIS A 53 8.43 11.04 -19.35
CA HIS A 53 9.30 10.80 -18.21
C HIS A 53 9.90 9.40 -18.30
N GLU A 54 11.21 9.31 -18.52
CA GLU A 54 11.93 8.04 -18.58
C GLU A 54 12.39 7.59 -17.20
N GLY A 55 12.40 6.28 -16.95
CA GLY A 55 12.89 5.71 -15.71
C GLY A 55 13.37 4.27 -15.85
N TYR A 56 13.97 3.79 -14.77
CA TYR A 56 14.36 2.41 -14.58
C TYR A 56 13.65 1.87 -13.36
N LEU A 57 13.00 0.72 -13.53
CA LEU A 57 12.40 -0.08 -12.48
C LEU A 57 13.30 -1.29 -12.25
N THR A 58 13.77 -1.47 -11.03
CA THR A 58 14.54 -2.66 -10.64
C THR A 58 13.79 -3.42 -9.55
N VAL A 59 13.59 -4.72 -9.75
CA VAL A 59 12.94 -5.63 -8.82
C VAL A 59 13.97 -6.64 -8.34
N GLY A 60 14.32 -6.60 -7.05
CA GLY A 60 15.16 -7.61 -6.41
C GLY A 60 14.31 -8.81 -5.97
N LEU A 61 14.80 -10.02 -6.18
CA LEU A 61 14.05 -11.25 -5.98
C LEU A 61 14.54 -12.04 -4.76
N TYR A 62 13.62 -12.71 -4.08
CA TYR A 62 13.94 -13.82 -3.20
C TYR A 62 14.42 -15.04 -4.01
N PRO A 63 15.09 -16.02 -3.37
CA PRO A 63 15.51 -17.25 -4.04
C PRO A 63 14.37 -18.07 -4.67
N ASP A 64 13.13 -17.85 -4.23
CA ASP A 64 11.93 -18.49 -4.78
C ASP A 64 11.30 -17.72 -5.96
N GLY A 65 11.97 -16.66 -6.44
CA GLY A 65 11.53 -15.82 -7.56
C GLY A 65 10.50 -14.75 -7.19
N ARG A 66 10.04 -14.69 -5.93
CA ARG A 66 9.11 -13.62 -5.50
C ARG A 66 9.82 -12.28 -5.43
N PRO A 67 9.15 -11.16 -5.77
CA PRO A 67 9.66 -9.82 -5.49
C PRO A 67 9.92 -9.62 -3.99
N GLY A 68 11.05 -9.01 -3.64
CA GLY A 68 11.41 -8.67 -2.27
C GLY A 68 11.84 -7.22 -2.05
N GLU A 69 12.25 -6.53 -3.11
CA GLU A 69 12.52 -5.09 -3.07
C GLU A 69 12.32 -4.45 -4.43
N ILE A 70 11.99 -3.16 -4.42
CA ILE A 70 11.69 -2.35 -5.59
C ILE A 70 12.53 -1.08 -5.53
N PHE A 71 13.09 -0.70 -6.67
CA PHE A 71 13.77 0.57 -6.86
C PHE A 71 13.25 1.27 -8.11
N LEU A 72 12.99 2.57 -8.00
CA LEU A 72 12.67 3.45 -9.11
C LEU A 72 13.73 4.54 -9.23
N LYS A 73 14.28 4.68 -10.43
CA LYS A 73 15.17 5.78 -10.79
C LYS A 73 14.59 6.52 -11.99
N MET A 74 14.15 7.75 -11.78
CA MET A 74 13.67 8.62 -12.84
C MET A 74 14.85 9.38 -13.49
N SER A 75 14.84 9.50 -14.81
CA SER A 75 15.84 10.23 -15.57
C SER A 75 15.43 11.69 -15.70
N LYS A 76 16.36 12.62 -15.42
CA LYS A 76 16.17 14.07 -15.62
C LYS A 76 15.04 14.71 -14.78
N GLU A 77 14.55 14.02 -13.76
CA GLU A 77 13.56 14.58 -12.83
C GLU A 77 14.21 15.34 -11.68
N GLY A 78 13.51 16.40 -11.23
CA GLY A 78 13.93 17.19 -10.07
C GLY A 78 14.12 16.35 -8.81
N SER A 79 14.90 16.87 -7.86
CA SER A 79 15.24 16.18 -6.60
C SER A 79 14.00 15.78 -5.78
N THR A 80 12.93 16.57 -5.85
CA THR A 80 11.67 16.30 -5.15
C THR A 80 11.02 15.00 -5.63
N MET A 81 10.80 14.83 -6.95
CA MET A 81 10.18 13.63 -7.49
C MET A 81 11.08 12.41 -7.34
N SER A 82 12.37 12.57 -7.63
CA SER A 82 13.36 11.50 -7.44
C SER A 82 13.41 11.04 -5.97
N GLY A 83 13.38 11.98 -5.02
CA GLY A 83 13.36 11.69 -3.59
C GLY A 83 12.08 10.99 -3.14
N MET A 84 10.92 11.45 -3.62
CA MET A 84 9.63 10.82 -3.33
C MET A 84 9.54 9.39 -3.88
N CYS A 85 9.99 9.16 -5.12
CA CYS A 85 10.04 7.82 -5.72
C CYS A 85 10.93 6.87 -4.92
N GLN A 86 12.12 7.33 -4.50
CA GLN A 86 13.02 6.54 -3.66
C GLN A 86 12.44 6.25 -2.28
N ALA A 87 11.81 7.25 -1.65
CA ALA A 87 11.14 7.07 -0.35
C ALA A 87 10.00 6.06 -0.45
N PHE A 88 9.14 6.19 -1.46
CA PHE A 88 8.06 5.25 -1.74
C PHE A 88 8.59 3.83 -1.97
N CYS A 89 9.60 3.66 -2.83
CA CYS A 89 10.20 2.37 -3.12
C CYS A 89 10.78 1.68 -1.87
N ARG A 90 11.43 2.44 -0.98
CA ARG A 90 11.94 1.92 0.29
C ARG A 90 10.80 1.47 1.20
N ALA A 91 9.77 2.29 1.35
CA ALA A 91 8.59 1.93 2.15
C ALA A 91 7.87 0.69 1.58
N PHE A 92 7.70 0.63 0.27
CA PHE A 92 7.07 -0.48 -0.43
C PHE A 92 7.89 -1.78 -0.32
N SER A 93 9.22 -1.68 -0.41
CA SER A 93 10.13 -2.83 -0.18
C SER A 93 10.02 -3.35 1.25
N LEU A 94 9.95 -2.45 2.24
CA LEU A 94 9.72 -2.86 3.63
C LEU A 94 8.35 -3.54 3.79
N ALA A 95 7.30 -3.00 3.18
CA ALA A 95 5.98 -3.61 3.22
C ALA A 95 5.98 -5.03 2.64
N ILE A 96 6.65 -5.26 1.50
CA ILE A 96 6.81 -6.60 0.91
C ILE A 96 7.57 -7.54 1.87
N GLN A 97 8.66 -7.06 2.48
CA GLN A 97 9.44 -7.84 3.44
C GLN A 97 8.67 -8.16 4.73
N HIS A 98 7.58 -7.43 5.01
CA HIS A 98 6.64 -7.69 6.11
C HIS A 98 5.34 -8.37 5.66
N GLY A 99 5.28 -8.89 4.42
CA GLY A 99 4.20 -9.76 3.97
C GLY A 99 3.19 -9.12 3.02
N LEU A 100 3.41 -7.90 2.53
CA LEU A 100 2.58 -7.35 1.44
C LEU A 100 2.76 -8.21 0.17
N SER A 101 1.67 -8.87 -0.25
CA SER A 101 1.67 -9.66 -1.49
C SER A 101 1.62 -8.76 -2.73
N VAL A 102 2.04 -9.29 -3.88
CA VAL A 102 1.93 -8.57 -5.16
C VAL A 102 0.45 -8.30 -5.47
N GLU A 103 -0.41 -9.29 -5.23
CA GLU A 103 -1.85 -9.18 -5.47
C GLU A 103 -2.48 -8.05 -4.63
N ASP A 104 -2.16 -7.98 -3.33
CA ASP A 104 -2.65 -6.91 -2.45
C ASP A 104 -2.10 -5.55 -2.85
N ALA A 105 -0.83 -5.47 -3.26
CA ALA A 105 -0.27 -4.23 -3.76
C ALA A 105 -0.99 -3.76 -5.03
N VAL A 106 -1.23 -4.67 -5.98
CA VAL A 106 -1.92 -4.36 -7.24
C VAL A 106 -3.31 -3.80 -6.97
N VAL A 107 -4.09 -4.43 -6.09
CA VAL A 107 -5.44 -3.95 -5.72
C VAL A 107 -5.42 -2.51 -5.17
N ARG A 108 -4.33 -2.10 -4.53
CA ARG A 108 -4.23 -0.81 -3.83
C ARG A 108 -3.68 0.31 -4.71
N PHE A 109 -2.73 -0.03 -5.59
CA PHE A 109 -1.95 0.96 -6.33
C PHE A 109 -2.32 1.05 -7.81
N LYS A 110 -2.91 0.00 -8.39
CA LYS A 110 -3.39 0.04 -9.78
C LYS A 110 -4.53 1.04 -9.91
N GLY A 111 -4.43 1.92 -10.89
CA GLY A 111 -5.36 3.02 -11.14
C GLY A 111 -5.14 4.26 -10.30
N MET A 112 -4.14 4.30 -9.41
CA MET A 112 -3.79 5.52 -8.68
C MET A 112 -3.39 6.64 -9.65
N ARG A 113 -3.99 7.83 -9.49
CA ARG A 113 -3.88 8.93 -10.46
C ARG A 113 -3.05 10.08 -9.93
N PHE A 114 -1.96 10.39 -10.62
CA PHE A 114 -1.15 11.61 -10.43
C PHE A 114 -0.08 11.68 -11.53
N GLU A 115 0.43 12.88 -11.80
CA GLU A 115 1.51 13.08 -12.77
C GLU A 115 2.87 12.57 -12.25
N PRO A 116 3.72 11.95 -13.09
CA PRO A 116 3.53 11.71 -14.52
C PRO A 116 2.53 10.61 -14.90
N MET A 117 1.66 10.88 -15.87
CA MET A 117 0.75 9.91 -16.48
C MET A 117 0.76 9.97 -18.01
N GLY A 118 0.21 8.94 -18.68
CA GLY A 118 0.05 8.92 -20.14
C GLY A 118 0.54 7.62 -20.80
N PRO A 119 0.87 7.67 -22.11
CA PRO A 119 1.41 6.54 -22.85
C PRO A 119 2.71 6.02 -22.25
N THR A 120 3.00 4.73 -22.42
CA THR A 120 4.24 4.12 -21.91
C THR A 120 5.05 3.50 -23.04
N SER A 121 6.33 3.23 -22.77
CA SER A 121 7.20 2.49 -23.70
C SER A 121 7.00 0.96 -23.65
N ASN A 122 6.14 0.44 -22.77
CA ASN A 122 5.86 -0.99 -22.65
C ASN A 122 4.59 -1.34 -23.44
N PRO A 123 4.69 -2.13 -24.53
CA PRO A 123 3.54 -2.51 -25.36
C PRO A 123 2.42 -3.24 -24.59
N GLU A 124 2.78 -3.94 -23.52
CA GLU A 124 1.84 -4.70 -22.69
C GLU A 124 1.11 -3.80 -21.67
N ILE A 125 1.64 -2.60 -21.42
CA ILE A 125 1.03 -1.57 -20.58
C ILE A 125 0.98 -0.27 -21.40
N PRO A 126 0.10 -0.14 -22.40
CA PRO A 126 0.17 0.97 -23.34
C PRO A 126 0.02 2.35 -22.70
N THR A 127 -0.71 2.44 -21.59
CA THR A 127 -0.93 3.67 -20.83
C THR A 127 -0.90 3.39 -19.32
N ALA A 128 -0.53 4.41 -18.54
CA ALA A 128 -0.58 4.39 -17.09
C ALA A 128 -1.13 5.72 -16.53
N SER A 129 -1.82 5.65 -15.40
CA SER A 129 -2.41 6.79 -14.71
C SER A 129 -1.48 7.47 -13.70
N SER A 130 -0.31 6.87 -13.47
CA SER A 130 0.82 7.40 -12.71
C SER A 130 2.02 6.45 -12.85
N ILE A 131 3.20 6.85 -12.35
CA ILE A 131 4.35 5.94 -12.20
C ILE A 131 4.01 4.77 -11.23
N VAL A 132 3.19 5.02 -10.21
CA VAL A 132 2.81 3.97 -9.24
C VAL A 132 1.79 3.00 -9.83
N ASP A 133 0.83 3.47 -10.63
CA ASP A 133 -0.05 2.60 -11.43
C ASP A 133 0.77 1.75 -12.41
N TYR A 134 1.76 2.35 -13.07
CA TYR A 134 2.67 1.62 -13.95
C TYR A 134 3.42 0.50 -13.21
N LEU A 135 4.01 0.82 -12.05
CA LEU A 135 4.68 -0.16 -11.19
C LEU A 135 3.74 -1.31 -10.82
N ALA A 136 2.53 -1.00 -10.35
CA ALA A 136 1.55 -2.02 -9.95
C ALA A 136 1.20 -2.94 -11.12
N ARG A 137 0.91 -2.38 -12.30
CA ARG A 137 0.62 -3.15 -13.52
C ARG A 137 1.82 -3.98 -13.97
N TYR A 138 3.04 -3.45 -13.88
CA TYR A 138 4.25 -4.19 -14.20
C TYR A 138 4.46 -5.38 -13.24
N LEU A 139 4.21 -5.17 -11.94
CA LEU A 139 4.30 -6.26 -10.96
C LEU A 139 3.24 -7.33 -11.20
N GLU A 140 1.99 -6.93 -11.47
CA GLU A 140 0.91 -7.86 -11.84
C GLU A 140 1.28 -8.71 -13.06
N GLN A 141 1.79 -8.06 -14.11
CA GLN A 141 2.11 -8.69 -15.38
C GLN A 141 3.25 -9.71 -15.28
N ASN A 142 4.27 -9.41 -14.46
CA ASN A 142 5.52 -10.19 -14.41
C ASN A 142 5.60 -11.14 -13.20
N PHE A 143 4.90 -10.84 -12.11
CA PHE A 143 5.01 -11.57 -10.84
C PHE A 143 3.66 -11.97 -10.23
N GLY A 144 2.54 -11.63 -10.86
CA GLY A 144 1.22 -12.10 -10.42
C GLY A 144 1.09 -13.61 -10.59
N ARG A 145 0.44 -14.28 -9.65
CA ARG A 145 0.28 -15.76 -9.61
C ARG A 145 -0.44 -16.41 -10.82
N LEU A 146 -0.94 -15.63 -11.78
CA LEU A 146 -1.86 -16.10 -12.84
C LEU A 146 -1.20 -16.43 -14.18
N ARG A 147 0.13 -16.50 -14.29
CA ARG A 147 0.81 -16.95 -15.52
C ARG A 147 1.59 -18.24 -15.28
N ARG A 148 0.90 -19.38 -15.43
CA ARG A 148 1.51 -20.66 -15.83
C ARG A 148 1.29 -20.83 -17.34
#